data_AF-A0AAV8X8U4-F1
#
_entry.id   AF-A0AAV8X8U4-F1
#
_cell.length_a   1.000
_cell.length_b   1.000
_cell.length_c   1.000
_cell.angle_alpha   90.00
_cell.angle_beta   90.00
_cell.angle_gamma   90.00
#
_symmetry.space_group_name_H-M   'P 1'
#
loop_
_entity.id
_entity.type
_entity.pdbx_description
1 polymer ?
#
loop_
_entity_poly.entity_id
_entity_poly.type
_entity_poly.pdbx_seq_one_letter_code
_entity_poly.pdbx_strand_id
1 'polypeptide(L)' 'MVTANTAGSFAPPMIVFSYERVPSYVSASVPSNWGIGRSDTGWMCGATFFEYITNIFLPWLQENNTY' A
#
# COMPACT_ATOMS: atom_id res chain seq x y z
N MET A 1 -4.26 4.70 2.02
CA MET A 1 -5.44 3.81 2.21
C MET A 1 -5.23 3.01 3.48
N VAL A 2 -6.26 2.90 4.34
CA VAL A 2 -6.21 2.08 5.56
C VAL A 2 -7.33 1.04 5.47
N THR A 3 -6.99 -0.22 5.70
CA THR A 3 -7.91 -1.36 5.66
C THR A 3 -7.85 -2.10 6.99
N ALA A 4 -9.01 -2.26 7.63
CA ALA A 4 -9.14 -2.92 8.93
C ALA A 4 -10.27 -3.94 8.89
N ASN A 5 -10.14 -5.02 9.65
CA ASN A 5 -11.17 -6.04 9.82
C ASN A 5 -11.85 -5.94 11.20
N THR A 6 -12.94 -6.69 11.40
CA THR A 6 -13.69 -6.75 12.68
C THR A 6 -12.88 -7.39 13.81
N ALA A 7 -11.84 -8.18 13.48
CA ALA A 7 -10.92 -8.75 14.46
C ALA A 7 -9.88 -7.73 14.97
N GLY A 8 -9.92 -6.48 14.50
CA GLY A 8 -8.98 -5.42 14.89
C GLY A 8 -7.61 -5.52 14.22
N SER A 9 -7.47 -6.37 13.20
CA SER A 9 -6.26 -6.48 12.39
C SER A 9 -6.26 -5.41 11.31
N PHE A 10 -5.13 -4.71 11.17
CA PHE A 10 -4.91 -3.72 10.14
C PHE A 10 -4.05 -4.30 9.03
N ALA A 11 -4.55 -4.23 7.80
CA ALA A 11 -3.73 -4.51 6.63
C ALA A 11 -2.71 -3.37 6.43
N PRO A 12 -1.53 -3.66 5.88
CA PRO A 12 -0.48 -2.66 5.75
C PRO A 12 -0.95 -1.51 4.86
N PRO A 13 -0.91 -0.26 5.34
CA PRO A 13 -1.45 0.86 4.57
C PRO A 13 -0.59 1.18 3.35
N MET A 14 -1.21 1.81 2.36
CA MET A 14 -0.51 2.39 1.20
C MET A 14 -0.48 3.92 1.28
N ILE A 15 0.68 4.49 0.97
CA ILE A 15 0.90 5.92 0.72
C ILE A 15 1.02 6.13 -0.78
N VAL A 16 0.33 7.14 -1.32
CA VAL A 16 0.46 7.55 -2.72
C VAL A 16 1.17 8.89 -2.78
N PHE A 17 2.22 8.94 -3.59
CA PHE A 17 3.05 10.12 -3.76
C PHE A 17 2.76 10.80 -5.11
N SER A 18 2.57 12.13 -5.07
CA SER A 18 2.44 13.00 -6.26
C SER A 18 3.80 13.31 -6.88
N TYR A 19 4.64 12.31 -7.09
CA TYR A 19 5.99 12.48 -7.62
C TYR A 19 6.16 11.64 -8.88
N GLU A 20 6.74 12.25 -9.90
CA GLU A 20 7.15 11.55 -11.14
C GLU A 20 8.19 10.46 -10.82
N ARG A 21 9.06 10.73 -9.84
CA ARG A 21 10.01 9.78 -9.25
C ARG A 21 10.08 10.00 -7.74
N VAL A 22 9.63 9.01 -6.96
CA VAL A 22 9.74 9.07 -5.49
C VAL A 22 11.23 9.10 -5.10
N PRO A 23 11.71 10.12 -4.39
CA PRO A 23 13.11 10.17 -3.95
C PRO A 23 13.45 8.98 -3.04
N SER A 24 14.65 8.44 -3.17
CA SER A 24 15.09 7.24 -2.43
C SER A 24 15.04 7.41 -0.92
N TYR A 25 15.30 8.62 -0.42
CA TYR A 25 15.19 8.92 1.02
C TYR A 25 13.74 8.85 1.53
N VAL A 26 12.76 9.19 0.69
CA VAL A 26 11.33 9.08 1.04
C VAL A 26 10.94 7.62 1.08
N SER A 27 11.29 6.83 0.06
CA SER A 27 11.01 5.39 0.06
C SER A 27 11.70 4.65 1.19
N ALA A 28 12.90 5.09 1.61
CA ALA A 28 13.62 4.50 2.74
C ALA A 28 13.03 4.88 4.12
N SER A 29 12.28 5.99 4.19
CA SER A 29 11.61 6.40 5.43
C SER A 29 10.31 5.65 5.69
N VAL A 30 9.72 5.07 4.64
CA VAL A 30 8.47 4.32 4.73
C VAL A 30 8.76 2.91 5.27
N PRO A 31 8.00 2.41 6.26
CA PRO A 31 8.14 1.05 6.76
C PRO A 31 8.06 0.02 5.62
N SER A 32 8.90 -1.01 5.66
CA SER A 32 9.02 -1.99 4.55
C SER A 32 7.75 -2.80 4.28
N ASN A 33 6.85 -2.87 5.26
CA ASN A 33 5.56 -3.53 5.12
C ASN A 33 4.50 -2.65 4.44
N TRP A 34 4.73 -1.34 4.28
CA TRP A 34 3.76 -0.42 3.71
C TRP A 34 3.86 -0.34 2.19
N GLY A 35 2.73 -0.09 1.55
CA GLY A 35 2.68 0.14 0.12
C GLY A 35 3.09 1.54 -0.27
N ILE A 36 3.90 1.63 -1.33
CA ILE A 36 4.27 2.89 -1.96
C ILE A 36 3.69 2.90 -3.37
N GLY A 37 2.66 3.72 -3.56
CA GLY A 37 2.07 4.02 -4.86
C GLY A 37 2.56 5.37 -5.39
N ARG A 38 2.50 5.53 -6.71
CA ARG A 38 2.77 6.82 -7.38
C ARG A 38 1.64 7.16 -8.34
N SER A 39 1.28 8.44 -8.41
CA SER A 39 0.34 8.93 -9.40
C SER A 39 0.62 10.40 -9.71
N ASP A 40 0.30 10.83 -10.92
CA ASP A 40 0.56 12.21 -11.36
C ASP A 40 -0.25 13.23 -10.57
N THR A 41 -1.40 12.81 -10.03
CA THR A 41 -2.29 13.66 -9.23
C THR A 41 -2.03 13.57 -7.73
N GLY A 42 -1.18 12.63 -7.29
CA GLY A 42 -1.01 12.28 -5.87
C GLY A 42 -2.17 11.53 -5.24
N TRP A 43 -3.23 11.27 -6.00
CA TRP A 43 -4.40 10.52 -5.55
C TRP A 43 -4.31 9.06 -5.95
N MET A 44 -5.05 8.21 -5.24
CA MET A 44 -5.16 6.81 -5.61
C MET A 44 -5.92 6.68 -6.95
N CYS A 45 -5.30 6.01 -7.92
CA CYS A 45 -5.92 5.63 -9.18
C CYS A 45 -6.17 4.11 -9.23
N GLY A 46 -7.02 3.66 -10.15
CA GLY A 46 -7.35 2.24 -10.30
C GLY A 46 -6.12 1.33 -10.47
N ALA A 47 -5.10 1.79 -11.20
CA ALA A 47 -3.84 1.06 -11.36
C ALA A 47 -3.09 0.91 -10.02
N THR A 48 -2.89 2.00 -9.27
CA THR A 48 -2.22 1.96 -7.96
C THR A 48 -2.99 1.13 -6.93
N PHE A 49 -4.32 1.12 -7.03
CA PHE A 49 -5.17 0.28 -6.19
C PHE A 49 -5.03 -1.20 -6.56
N PHE A 50 -5.01 -1.52 -7.85
CA PHE A 50 -4.79 -2.89 -8.30
C PHE A 50 -3.42 -3.41 -7.84
N GLU A 51 -2.35 -2.62 -8.01
CA GLU A 51 -1.01 -2.96 -7.53
C GLU A 51 -0.95 -3.16 -6.02
N TYR A 52 -1.67 -2.34 -5.24
CA TYR A 52 -1.80 -2.55 -3.79
C TYR A 52 -2.41 -3.92 -3.47
N ILE A 53 -3.53 -4.22 -4.12
CA ILE A 53 -4.29 -5.43 -3.83
C ILE A 53 -3.46 -6.68 -4.17
N THR A 54 -2.82 -6.71 -5.33
CA THR A 54 -2.08 -7.89 -5.79
C THR A 54 -0.74 -8.08 -5.10
N ASN A 55 0.01 -7.00 -4.84
CA ASN A 55 1.39 -7.11 -4.36
C ASN A 55 1.52 -7.03 -2.83
N ILE A 56 0.52 -6.49 -2.13
CA ILE A 56 0.63 -6.23 -0.69
C ILE A 56 -0.53 -6.87 0.06
N PHE A 57 -1.77 -6.53 -0.31
CA PHE A 57 -2.93 -6.97 0.44
C PHE A 57 -3.18 -8.47 0.34
N LEU A 58 -3.09 -9.05 -0.87
CA LEU A 58 -3.33 -10.47 -1.11
C LEU A 58 -2.24 -11.37 -0.47
N PRO A 59 -0.94 -11.06 -0.57
CA PRO A 59 0.09 -11.76 0.20
C PRO A 59 -0.12 -11.64 1.71
N TRP A 60 -0.46 -10.45 2.21
CA TRP A 60 -0.76 -10.26 3.63
C TRP A 60 -1.96 -11.12 4.09
N LEU A 61 -3.01 -11.24 3.29
CA LEU A 61 -4.14 -12.11 3.58
C LEU A 61 -3.73 -13.59 3.62
N GLN A 62 -2.85 -14.01 2.71
CA GLN A 62 -2.28 -15.35 2.68
C GLN A 62 -1.48 -15.68 3.95
N GLU A 63 -0.65 -14.74 4.40
CA GLU A 63 0.14 -14.90 5.62
C GLU A 63 -0.70 -14.89 6.89
N ASN A 64 -1.77 -14.09 6.94
CA ASN A 64 -2.63 -13.99 8.12
C ASN A 64 -3.72 -15.07 8.18
N ASN A 65 -3.76 -15.99 7.21
CA ASN A 65 -4.65 -17.15 7.20
C ASN A 65 -6.13 -16.79 7.43
N THR A 66 -6.54 -15.59 6.98
CA THR A 66 -7.92 -15.09 7.11
C THR A 66 -8.76 -15.52 5.91
N TYR A 67 -8.92 -16.83 5.74
CA TYR A 67 -9.81 -17.47 4.77
C TYR A 67 -10.70 -18.50 5.45
#